data_AF-A0A0M0T993-F1
#
_entry.id   AF-A0A0M0T993-F1
#
_cell.length_a   1.000
_cell.length_b   1.000
_cell.length_c   1.000
_cell.angle_alpha   90.00
_cell.angle_beta   90.00
_cell.angle_gamma   90.00
#
_symmetry.space_group_name_H-M   'P 1'
#
loop_
_entity.id
_entity.type
_entity.pdbx_description
1 polymer ?
#
loop_
_entity_poly.entity_id
_entity_poly.type
_entity_poly.pdbx_seq_one_letter_code
_entity_poly.pdbx_strand_id
1 'polypeptide(L)' 'MNKLLNGLVHRKSDSLDQASFRAGLCMSLYETVLEQANQHCSEELRDLLSLACDINQEVYYSLYAAVNGEDE' A
#
# COMPACT_ATOMS: atom_id res chain seq x y z
N MET A 1 -3.21 -23.72 -1.14
CA MET A 1 -1.89 -23.07 -1.18
C MET A 1 -1.60 -22.65 -2.63
N ASN A 2 -1.10 -21.42 -2.86
CA ASN A 2 -0.42 -20.98 -4.11
C ASN A 2 -1.18 -20.12 -5.15
N LYS A 3 -2.19 -19.33 -4.77
CA LYS A 3 -2.53 -18.13 -5.59
C LYS A 3 -1.56 -16.97 -5.35
N LEU A 4 -1.10 -16.80 -4.10
CA LEU A 4 -0.10 -15.79 -3.72
C LEU A 4 1.28 -16.05 -4.37
N LEU A 5 1.67 -17.33 -4.51
CA LEU A 5 2.95 -17.70 -5.14
C LEU A 5 2.96 -17.47 -6.66
N ASN A 6 1.83 -17.62 -7.36
CA ASN A 6 1.78 -17.38 -8.81
C ASN A 6 1.96 -15.89 -9.17
N GLY A 7 1.59 -14.96 -8.29
CA GLY A 7 1.84 -13.53 -8.49
C GLY A 7 3.32 -13.14 -8.32
N LEU A 8 4.07 -13.86 -7.50
CA LEU A 8 5.51 -13.63 -7.27
C LEU A 8 6.37 -14.01 -8.49
N VAL A 9 5.92 -14.98 -9.30
CA VAL A 9 6.68 -15.53 -10.45
C VAL A 9 6.61 -14.65 -11.71
N HIS A 10 5.74 -13.64 -11.74
CA HIS A 10 5.63 -12.64 -12.83
C HIS A 10 5.92 -11.21 -12.35
N ARG A 11 6.75 -11.04 -11.32
CA ARG A 11 7.23 -9.71 -10.92
C ARG A 11 8.25 -9.20 -11.93
N LYS A 12 7.79 -8.50 -12.96
CA LYS A 12 8.61 -7.46 -13.56
C LYS A 12 8.95 -6.47 -12.44
N SER A 13 10.23 -6.20 -12.22
CA SER A 13 10.64 -5.17 -11.25
C SER A 13 10.09 -3.84 -11.74
N ASP A 14 9.29 -3.20 -10.91
CA ASP A 14 8.78 -1.87 -11.18
C ASP A 14 9.90 -0.83 -11.07
N SER A 15 9.84 0.24 -11.87
CA SER A 15 10.69 1.40 -11.59
C SER A 15 10.27 2.06 -10.28
N LEU A 16 11.17 2.84 -9.66
CA LEU A 16 10.86 3.59 -8.44
C LEU A 16 9.65 4.51 -8.65
N ASP A 17 9.53 5.18 -9.79
CA ASP A 17 8.35 6.01 -10.11
C ASP A 17 7.05 5.20 -10.15
N GLN A 18 7.08 4.02 -10.77
CA GLN A 18 5.89 3.17 -10.85
C GLN A 18 5.53 2.62 -9.46
N ALA A 19 6.52 2.26 -8.65
CA ALA A 19 6.31 1.82 -7.27
C ALA A 19 5.70 2.95 -6.42
N SER A 20 6.26 4.15 -6.49
CA SER A 20 5.75 5.34 -5.79
C SER A 20 4.32 5.67 -6.20
N PHE A 21 4.04 5.68 -7.51
CA PHE A 21 2.70 5.90 -8.04
C PHE A 21 1.69 4.86 -7.53
N ARG A 22 2.02 3.56 -7.55
CA ARG A 22 1.13 2.52 -7.04
C ARG A 22 0.92 2.61 -5.52
N ALA A 23 1.96 2.92 -4.75
CA ALA A 23 1.83 3.12 -3.31
C ALA A 23 0.91 4.32 -3.00
N GLY A 24 0.98 5.38 -3.81
CA GLY A 24 0.05 6.51 -3.74
C GLY A 24 -1.39 6.12 -4.07
N LEU A 25 -1.61 5.32 -5.13
CA LEU A 25 -2.93 4.79 -5.45
C LEU A 25 -3.49 3.92 -4.32
N CYS A 26 -2.66 3.08 -3.69
CA CYS A 26 -3.06 2.28 -2.54
C CYS A 26 -3.49 3.15 -1.37
N MET A 27 -2.86 4.30 -1.14
CA MET A 27 -3.24 5.24 -0.08
C MET A 27 -4.67 5.74 -0.29
N SER A 28 -4.99 6.26 -1.48
CA SER A 28 -6.35 6.71 -1.81
C SER A 28 -7.39 5.58 -1.73
N LEU A 29 -7.01 4.36 -2.10
CA LEU A 29 -7.88 3.19 -1.96
C LEU A 29 -8.15 2.86 -0.49
N TYR A 30 -7.13 2.85 0.36
CA TYR A 30 -7.28 2.59 1.80
C TYR A 30 -8.18 3.60 2.47
N GLU A 31 -8.09 4.89 2.14
CA GLU A 31 -9.00 5.92 2.64
C GLU A 31 -10.46 5.56 2.35
N THR A 32 -10.75 5.21 1.10
CA THR A 32 -12.09 4.82 0.66
C THR A 32 -12.57 3.53 1.36
N VAL A 33 -11.68 2.54 1.51
CA VAL A 33 -11.99 1.27 2.17
C VAL A 33 -12.24 1.48 3.66
N LEU A 34 -11.43 2.30 4.33
CA LEU A 34 -11.58 2.61 5.76
C LEU A 34 -12.90 3.33 6.04
N GLU A 35 -13.29 4.29 5.18
CA GLU A 35 -14.58 4.98 5.30
C GLU A 35 -15.77 4.00 5.25
N GLN A 36 -15.73 3.05 4.31
CA GLN A 36 -16.76 2.01 4.20
C GLN A 36 -16.69 0.98 5.34
N ALA A 37 -15.48 0.56 5.73
CA ALA A 37 -15.26 -0.43 6.77
C ALA A 37 -15.73 0.06 8.15
N ASN A 38 -15.65 1.37 8.41
CA ASN A 38 -16.08 1.96 9.67
C ASN A 38 -17.58 1.69 9.97
N GLN A 39 -18.40 1.50 8.93
CA GLN A 39 -19.85 1.24 9.05
C GLN A 39 -20.22 -0.24 9.02
N HIS A 40 -19.36 -1.10 8.46
CA HIS A 40 -19.74 -2.47 8.08
C HIS A 40 -18.84 -3.57 8.66
N CYS A 41 -17.67 -3.24 9.18
CA CYS A 41 -16.68 -4.22 9.63
C CYS A 41 -16.56 -4.31 11.15
N SER A 42 -16.09 -5.46 11.65
CA SER A 42 -15.71 -5.61 13.05
C SER A 42 -14.53 -4.71 13.40
N GLU A 43 -14.38 -4.39 14.69
CA GLU A 43 -13.26 -3.62 15.23
C GLU A 43 -11.90 -4.25 14.86
N GLU A 44 -11.74 -5.55 15.06
CA GLU A 44 -10.52 -6.27 14.69
C GLU A 44 -10.15 -6.11 13.20
N LEU A 45 -11.13 -6.20 12.29
CA LEU A 45 -10.87 -6.03 10.86
C LEU A 45 -10.51 -4.58 10.53
N ARG A 46 -11.12 -3.61 11.21
CA ARG A 46 -10.77 -2.19 11.07
C ARG A 46 -9.35 -1.92 11.55
N ASP A 47 -8.93 -2.51 12.67
CA ASP A 47 -7.57 -2.37 13.18
C ASP A 47 -6.54 -2.95 12.21
N LEU A 48 -6.83 -4.11 11.62
CA LEU A 48 -5.97 -4.72 10.59
C LEU A 48 -5.90 -3.85 9.31
N LEU A 49 -7.01 -3.23 8.90
CA LEU A 49 -7.03 -2.31 7.76
C LEU A 49 -6.23 -1.03 8.04
N SER A 50 -6.37 -0.46 9.24
CA SER A 50 -5.57 0.68 9.68
C SER A 50 -4.07 0.35 9.65
N LEU A 51 -3.68 -0.81 10.20
CA LEU A 51 -2.28 -1.26 10.17
C LEU A 51 -1.74 -1.41 8.73
N ALA A 52 -2.57 -1.94 7.82
CA ALA A 52 -2.18 -2.06 6.41
C ALA A 52 -2.02 -0.69 5.73
N CYS A 53 -2.84 0.30 6.13
CA CYS A 53 -2.73 1.68 5.66
C CYS A 53 -1.42 2.32 6.16
N ASP A 54 -1.10 2.18 7.45
CA ASP A 54 0.12 2.71 8.05
C ASP A 54 1.38 2.18 7.34
N ILE A 55 1.44 0.87 7.09
CA ILE A 55 2.54 0.23 6.36
C ILE A 55 2.65 0.78 4.93
N ASN A 56 1.52 0.94 4.22
CA ASN A 56 1.54 1.51 2.87
C ASN A 56 2.03 2.96 2.86
N GLN A 57 1.68 3.74 3.88
CA GLN A 57 2.10 5.12 4.02
C GLN A 57 3.61 5.24 4.26
N GLU A 58 4.19 4.40 5.13
CA GLU A 58 5.64 4.32 5.32
C GLU A 58 6.37 3.95 4.01
N VAL A 59 5.85 2.96 3.29
CA VAL A 59 6.40 2.55 1.98
C VAL A 59 6.30 3.68 0.97
N TYR A 60 5.15 4.35 0.90
CA TYR A 60 4.96 5.48 -0.01
C TYR A 60 5.95 6.60 0.26
N TYR A 61 6.12 7.03 1.51
CA TYR A 61 7.07 8.11 1.83
C TYR A 61 8.51 7.71 1.56
N SER A 62 8.89 6.47 1.86
CA SER A 62 10.22 5.96 1.53
C SER A 62 10.47 5.97 0.02
N LEU A 63 9.48 5.58 -0.77
CA LEU A 63 9.55 5.63 -2.23
C LEU A 63 9.55 7.07 -2.75
N TYR A 64 8.77 7.96 -2.14
CA TYR A 64 8.71 9.37 -2.49
C TYR A 64 10.07 10.06 -2.27
N ALA A 65 10.71 9.83 -1.13
CA ALA A 65 12.05 10.34 -0.84
C ALA A 65 13.08 9.82 -1.87
N ALA A 66 13.06 8.51 -2.14
CA ALA A 66 13.96 7.88 -3.11
C ALA A 66 13.76 8.38 -4.56
N VAL A 67 12.53 8.75 -4.94
CA VAL A 67 12.22 9.27 -6.29
C VAL A 67 12.59 10.76 -6.40
N ASN A 68 12.36 11.55 -5.36
CA ASN A 68 12.56 13.01 -5.40
C ASN A 68 13.95 13.46 -4.92
N GLY A 69 14.78 12.54 -4.43
CA GLY A 69 16.17 12.83 -4.04
C GLY A 69 16.29 13.60 -2.73
N GLU A 70 15.36 13.41 -1.78
CA GLU A 70 15.40 14.08 -0.46
C GLU A 70 16.40 13.43 0.53
N ASP A 71 17.24 12.51 0.07
CA ASP A 71 18.29 11.82 0.85
C ASP A 71 19.69 12.48 0.72
N GLU A 72 19.78 13.79 0.44
CA GLU A 72 21.03 14.59 0.49
C GLU A 72 21.06 15.61 1.65
#